data_AF-A0AAX1QRJ0-F1
#
_entry.id   AF-A0AAX1QRJ0-F1
#
_cell.length_a   1.000
_cell.length_b   1.000
_cell.length_c   1.000
_cell.angle_alpha   90.00
_cell.angle_beta   90.00
_cell.angle_gamma   90.00
#
_symmetry.space_group_name_H-M   'P 1'
#
loop_
_entity.id
_entity.type
_entity.pdbx_description
1 polymer ?
#
loop_
_entity_poly.entity_id
_entity_poly.type
_entity_poly.pdbx_seq_one_letter_code
_entity_poly.pdbx_strand_id
1 'polypeptide(L)'
;MRIEISTMKGEIPRLESHLLPNEAASLAFDCTYERGVVAPMRSDQEHGTLATLSPVTLFYYAHSHWFTFTQRVSVIANPMAQDAYQRVYWTGQGKPKVTAQDIAVTQGQMPAAWYDLGVPRPMGKPVVIKVDATTGDNPPEGELPAYDDEDRLYIQTYVTRFGEEGAPGLPSVPVLIEKPGSTVTVQLAPMSVNTHNITHTRLYRSVSASGVGDYLLVAELPISQTEYLDSARNVNGPPLETWDYDMPDANMQGLCTMANGICAGFAGNEVMFSEAYLPYAWSKSHRGVTDDDIVAIAPIETSLVVVTKGKPYLFSGVTPSMVTSMRLNVEQACVSAPSLVVINGMAMYASPDGLVAISGTSATVITESIMDRESWQNFMPTTIKAWVAEGQYIAQYQGGAFIFDPSTQSLTRLSNTWDSAFHYLHDDTLFIAKGNTLNAWQRGHQPVAMTWQTKAFLIPQHAFLTCARLEAKAPERLSVTVIVDSEAIFRLEQGELTHAPFRLPAVRGSRWQIKVEGTSQVERIVMADSLSELY
;
A
#
# COMPACT_ATOMS: atom_id res chain seq x y z
N MET A 1 -39.29 -8.38 -35.90
CA MET A 1 -38.73 -7.56 -34.80
C MET A 1 -37.54 -8.31 -34.26
N ARG A 2 -36.40 -7.64 -34.15
CA ARG A 2 -35.12 -8.28 -33.85
C ARG A 2 -34.42 -7.57 -32.69
N ILE A 3 -33.92 -8.35 -31.75
CA ILE A 3 -32.97 -7.93 -30.73
C ILE A 3 -31.65 -8.60 -31.06
N GLU A 4 -30.59 -7.82 -31.19
CA GLU A 4 -29.23 -8.33 -31.44
C GLU A 4 -28.26 -7.69 -30.47
N ILE A 5 -27.47 -8.54 -29.83
CA ILE A 5 -26.39 -8.16 -28.92
C ILE A 5 -25.12 -8.75 -29.51
N SER A 6 -24.29 -7.88 -30.08
CA SER A 6 -23.01 -8.19 -30.71
C SER A 6 -21.80 -7.71 -29.92
N THR A 7 -22.04 -6.92 -28.86
CA THR A 7 -21.03 -6.52 -27.89
C THR A 7 -21.61 -6.65 -26.49
N MET A 8 -20.79 -7.01 -25.51
CA MET A 8 -21.20 -7.20 -24.12
C MET A 8 -20.29 -6.42 -23.17
N LYS A 9 -20.88 -5.89 -22.10
CA LYS A 9 -20.23 -5.16 -21.01
C LYS A 9 -20.78 -5.61 -19.64
N GLY A 10 -20.14 -5.13 -18.58
CA GLY A 10 -20.54 -5.33 -17.19
C GLY A 10 -21.80 -4.59 -16.76
N GLU A 11 -22.07 -4.66 -15.46
CA GLU A 11 -23.20 -4.02 -14.79
C GLU A 11 -23.04 -2.49 -14.76
N ILE A 12 -24.17 -1.78 -14.87
CA ILE A 12 -24.31 -0.34 -14.60
C ILE A 12 -25.47 -0.15 -13.60
N PRO A 13 -25.26 -0.39 -12.29
CA PRO A 13 -26.34 -0.46 -11.30
C PRO A 13 -27.19 0.80 -11.13
N ARG A 14 -26.70 1.98 -11.55
CA ARG A 14 -27.44 3.26 -11.47
C ARG A 14 -28.71 3.30 -12.31
N LEU A 15 -28.78 2.51 -13.38
CA LEU A 15 -29.92 2.53 -14.31
C LEU A 15 -30.81 1.32 -14.08
N GLU A 16 -32.12 1.55 -14.13
CA GLU A 16 -33.10 0.49 -14.21
C GLU A 16 -32.81 -0.45 -15.39
N SER A 17 -33.12 -1.74 -15.21
CA SER A 17 -32.74 -2.79 -16.17
C SER A 17 -33.19 -2.49 -17.61
N HIS A 18 -34.27 -1.76 -17.83
CA HIS A 18 -34.77 -1.42 -19.16
C HIS A 18 -34.12 -0.17 -19.80
N LEU A 19 -33.47 0.66 -19.00
CA LEU A 19 -32.79 1.89 -19.41
C LEU A 19 -31.31 1.69 -19.74
N LEU A 20 -30.75 0.52 -19.40
CA LEU A 20 -29.38 0.16 -19.72
C LEU A 20 -29.09 0.25 -21.23
N PRO A 21 -27.84 0.56 -21.64
CA PRO A 21 -27.38 0.31 -23.01
C PRO A 21 -27.59 -1.14 -23.43
N ASN A 22 -27.75 -1.41 -24.72
CA ASN A 22 -28.09 -2.75 -25.21
C ASN A 22 -26.98 -3.78 -24.94
N GLU A 23 -25.73 -3.32 -24.86
CA GLU A 23 -24.56 -4.14 -24.54
C GLU A 23 -24.35 -4.39 -23.04
N ALA A 24 -25.01 -3.63 -22.16
CA ALA A 24 -24.76 -3.67 -20.73
C ALA A 24 -25.55 -4.79 -20.03
N ALA A 25 -24.94 -5.38 -19.01
CA ALA A 25 -25.56 -6.42 -18.21
C ALA A 25 -26.48 -5.82 -17.14
N SER A 26 -27.58 -6.51 -16.84
CA SER A 26 -28.29 -6.33 -15.57
C SER A 26 -27.73 -7.19 -14.45
N LEU A 27 -26.95 -8.22 -14.80
CA LEU A 27 -26.25 -9.11 -13.86
C LEU A 27 -25.01 -9.69 -14.54
N ALA A 28 -23.86 -9.63 -13.88
CA ALA A 28 -22.60 -10.17 -14.38
C ALA A 28 -21.76 -10.78 -13.24
N PHE A 29 -21.53 -12.09 -13.30
CA PHE A 29 -20.67 -12.83 -12.38
C PHE A 29 -19.59 -13.61 -13.12
N ASP A 30 -18.36 -13.55 -12.58
CA ASP A 30 -17.20 -14.36 -12.99
C ASP A 30 -16.92 -14.34 -14.51
N CYS A 31 -17.12 -13.17 -15.13
CA CYS A 31 -16.92 -12.96 -16.56
C CYS A 31 -15.98 -11.80 -16.90
N THR A 32 -15.30 -11.92 -18.04
CA THR A 32 -14.48 -10.88 -18.67
C THR A 32 -15.08 -10.46 -20.02
N TYR A 33 -14.72 -9.26 -20.48
CA TYR A 33 -15.25 -8.63 -21.69
C TYR A 33 -14.18 -8.34 -22.75
N GLU A 34 -13.08 -9.09 -22.72
CA GLU A 34 -11.99 -8.92 -23.68
C GLU A 34 -12.51 -8.99 -25.12
N ARG A 35 -12.13 -8.02 -25.96
CA ARG A 35 -12.54 -7.93 -27.38
C ARG A 35 -14.06 -7.81 -27.58
N GLY A 36 -14.80 -7.37 -26.57
CA GLY A 36 -16.22 -7.04 -26.66
C GLY A 36 -17.18 -8.23 -26.56
N VAL A 37 -16.68 -9.42 -26.24
CA VAL A 37 -17.47 -10.65 -26.03
C VAL A 37 -17.42 -11.05 -24.57
N VAL A 38 -18.44 -11.74 -24.07
CA VAL A 38 -18.45 -12.23 -22.69
C VAL A 38 -17.82 -13.62 -22.62
N ALA A 39 -16.82 -13.78 -21.74
CA ALA A 39 -16.11 -15.03 -21.54
C ALA A 39 -15.96 -15.35 -20.05
N PRO A 40 -15.92 -16.63 -19.67
CA PRO A 40 -15.68 -17.03 -18.28
C PRO A 40 -14.27 -16.64 -17.84
N MET A 41 -14.16 -16.21 -16.58
CA MET A 41 -12.86 -16.05 -15.92
C MET A 41 -12.16 -17.40 -15.74
N ARG A 42 -10.85 -17.37 -15.55
CA ARG A 42 -10.06 -18.59 -15.30
C ARG A 42 -10.04 -18.90 -13.80
N SER A 43 -9.95 -20.17 -13.48
CA SER A 43 -9.69 -20.66 -12.12
C SER A 43 -8.34 -20.18 -11.60
N ASP A 44 -8.15 -20.24 -10.29
CA ASP A 44 -6.86 -19.97 -9.68
C ASP A 44 -5.92 -21.16 -9.85
N GLN A 45 -4.61 -20.90 -9.85
CA GLN A 45 -3.58 -21.93 -9.86
C GLN A 45 -2.89 -22.01 -8.50
N GLU A 46 -2.88 -23.18 -7.88
CA GLU A 46 -2.10 -23.39 -6.65
C GLU A 46 -0.62 -23.12 -6.91
N HIS A 47 -0.02 -22.28 -6.07
CA HIS A 47 1.39 -21.87 -6.17
C HIS A 47 2.22 -22.41 -5.01
N GLY A 48 1.62 -22.60 -3.83
CA GLY A 48 2.31 -23.18 -2.69
C GLY A 48 1.51 -23.11 -1.39
N THR A 49 2.18 -23.41 -0.28
CA THR A 49 1.61 -23.36 1.07
C THR A 49 2.34 -22.32 1.91
N LEU A 50 1.58 -21.53 2.67
CA LEU A 50 2.07 -20.55 3.62
C LEU A 50 2.19 -21.17 5.02
N ALA A 51 3.16 -20.70 5.80
CA ALA A 51 3.32 -21.12 7.19
C ALA A 51 2.19 -20.57 8.10
N THR A 52 1.62 -19.42 7.74
CA THR A 52 0.55 -18.76 8.48
C THR A 52 -0.81 -19.18 7.94
N LEU A 53 -1.72 -19.56 8.83
CA LEU A 53 -3.13 -19.77 8.49
C LEU A 53 -3.85 -18.42 8.37
N SER A 54 -4.50 -18.17 7.24
CA SER A 54 -5.31 -16.98 6.97
C SER A 54 -4.58 -15.65 7.25
N PRO A 55 -3.49 -15.36 6.53
CA PRO A 55 -2.77 -14.10 6.68
C PRO A 55 -3.64 -12.91 6.27
N VAL A 56 -3.49 -11.79 6.99
CA VAL A 56 -4.15 -10.51 6.71
C VAL A 56 -3.31 -9.65 5.76
N THR A 57 -1.98 -9.79 5.79
CA THR A 57 -1.07 -9.09 4.87
C THR A 57 0.02 -10.04 4.39
N LEU A 58 0.30 -9.95 3.10
CA LEU A 58 1.35 -10.68 2.40
C LEU A 58 2.40 -9.69 1.88
N PHE A 59 3.66 -10.11 1.89
CA PHE A 59 4.74 -9.38 1.24
C PHE A 59 5.73 -10.37 0.64
N TYR A 60 6.03 -10.23 -0.65
CA TYR A 60 6.97 -11.10 -1.32
C TYR A 60 8.40 -10.55 -1.19
N TYR A 61 9.14 -11.12 -0.26
CA TYR A 61 10.47 -10.67 0.12
C TYR A 61 11.55 -11.32 -0.75
N ALA A 62 12.47 -10.49 -1.25
CA ALA A 62 13.62 -10.87 -2.06
C ALA A 62 13.29 -11.86 -3.19
N HIS A 63 12.08 -11.75 -3.76
CA HIS A 63 11.58 -12.58 -4.85
C HIS A 63 11.63 -14.10 -4.57
N SER A 64 11.65 -14.51 -3.29
CA SER A 64 11.91 -15.90 -2.89
C SER A 64 11.16 -16.34 -1.64
N HIS A 65 10.77 -15.41 -0.77
CA HIS A 65 10.15 -15.74 0.51
C HIS A 65 8.87 -14.94 0.74
N TRP A 66 7.88 -15.58 1.35
CA TRP A 66 6.63 -14.92 1.72
C TRP A 66 6.66 -14.49 3.18
N PHE A 67 6.64 -13.18 3.40
CA PHE A 67 6.36 -12.61 4.71
C PHE A 67 4.84 -12.55 4.89
N THR A 68 4.40 -13.03 6.05
CA THR A 68 2.97 -13.21 6.35
C THR A 68 2.65 -12.61 7.71
N PHE A 69 1.60 -11.80 7.77
CA PHE A 69 1.19 -11.09 8.98
C PHE A 69 -0.27 -11.40 9.30
N THR A 70 -0.57 -11.65 10.58
CA THR A 70 -1.93 -11.91 11.10
C THR A 70 -2.69 -10.62 11.41
N GLN A 71 -2.06 -9.47 11.21
CA GLN A 71 -2.64 -8.14 11.38
C GLN A 71 -2.36 -7.31 10.12
N ARG A 72 -3.13 -6.25 9.91
CA ARG A 72 -2.88 -5.32 8.81
C ARG A 72 -1.59 -4.56 9.10
N VAL A 73 -0.63 -4.68 8.21
CA VAL A 73 0.63 -3.94 8.26
C VAL A 73 0.90 -3.24 6.94
N SER A 74 1.68 -2.17 6.99
CA SER A 74 2.22 -1.51 5.81
C SER A 74 3.70 -1.82 5.73
N VAL A 75 4.14 -2.45 4.64
CA VAL A 75 5.49 -3.01 4.47
C VAL A 75 6.16 -2.36 3.29
N ILE A 76 7.43 -1.95 3.46
CA ILE A 76 8.27 -1.43 2.38
C ILE A 76 9.61 -2.18 2.37
N ALA A 77 10.16 -2.38 1.17
CA ALA A 77 11.58 -2.69 1.02
C ALA A 77 12.41 -1.44 1.26
N ASN A 78 13.71 -1.61 1.55
CA ASN A 78 14.63 -0.49 1.61
C ASN A 78 14.63 0.31 0.29
N PRO A 79 14.46 1.65 0.32
CA PRO A 79 14.55 2.48 -0.88
C PRO A 79 15.94 2.48 -1.55
N MET A 80 16.99 2.05 -0.85
CA MET A 80 18.34 1.95 -1.40
C MET A 80 18.53 0.66 -2.21
N ALA A 81 18.89 0.80 -3.50
CA ALA A 81 19.01 -0.31 -4.46
C ALA A 81 20.10 -1.36 -4.15
N GLN A 82 21.05 -1.05 -3.25
CA GLN A 82 22.18 -1.94 -2.90
C GLN A 82 22.31 -2.11 -1.39
N ASP A 83 21.19 -2.28 -0.70
CA ASP A 83 21.22 -2.57 0.73
C ASP A 83 21.82 -3.96 1.00
N ALA A 84 23.05 -3.99 1.53
CA ALA A 84 23.79 -5.22 1.85
C ALA A 84 23.06 -6.12 2.86
N TYR A 85 22.13 -5.56 3.63
CA TYR A 85 21.36 -6.26 4.64
C TYR A 85 19.96 -6.70 4.15
N GLN A 86 19.55 -6.28 2.94
CA GLN A 86 18.22 -6.52 2.35
C GLN A 86 17.07 -6.19 3.32
N ARG A 87 17.09 -4.99 3.90
CA ARG A 87 16.15 -4.61 4.96
C ARG A 87 14.74 -4.43 4.45
N VAL A 88 13.81 -4.79 5.33
CA VAL A 88 12.37 -4.57 5.18
C VAL A 88 11.88 -3.84 6.42
N TYR A 89 11.01 -2.85 6.20
CA TYR A 89 10.45 -2.00 7.23
C TYR A 89 8.94 -2.14 7.24
N TRP A 90 8.31 -2.11 8.43
CA TRP A 90 6.85 -2.11 8.50
C TRP A 90 6.29 -1.40 9.73
N THR A 91 5.02 -1.02 9.61
CA THR A 91 4.20 -0.44 10.67
C THR A 91 2.85 -1.16 10.78
N GLY A 92 2.13 -0.94 11.90
CA GLY A 92 0.82 -1.57 12.16
C GLY A 92 0.82 -2.66 13.25
N GLN A 93 1.97 -2.92 13.89
CA GLN A 93 2.13 -3.89 14.98
C GLN A 93 2.87 -3.25 16.18
N GLY A 94 2.31 -2.17 16.71
CA GLY A 94 2.99 -1.31 17.69
C GLY A 94 4.06 -0.46 17.02
N LYS A 95 5.21 -0.29 17.69
CA LYS A 95 6.33 0.52 17.17
C LYS A 95 6.76 0.08 15.77
N PRO A 96 7.13 1.02 14.87
CA PRO A 96 7.74 0.74 13.58
C PRO A 96 8.92 -0.23 13.70
N LYS A 97 9.04 -1.14 12.74
CA LYS A 97 9.97 -2.29 12.81
C LYS A 97 10.88 -2.34 11.61
N VAL A 98 12.06 -2.93 11.81
CA VAL A 98 13.00 -3.28 10.75
C VAL A 98 13.49 -4.71 10.94
N THR A 99 13.61 -5.43 9.83
CA THR A 99 14.27 -6.74 9.78
C THR A 99 15.32 -6.75 8.68
N ALA A 100 16.22 -7.73 8.73
CA ALA A 100 17.28 -7.96 7.75
C ALA A 100 17.35 -9.45 7.41
N GLN A 101 17.91 -9.79 6.25
CA GLN A 101 17.96 -11.16 5.71
C GLN A 101 18.36 -12.21 6.77
N ASP A 102 19.41 -11.93 7.53
CA ASP A 102 20.02 -12.85 8.50
C ASP A 102 19.13 -13.20 9.70
N ILE A 103 18.15 -12.35 10.01
CA ILE A 103 17.21 -12.56 11.11
C ILE A 103 15.76 -12.76 10.64
N ALA A 104 15.43 -12.38 9.41
CA ALA A 104 14.09 -12.46 8.86
C ALA A 104 13.76 -13.88 8.37
N VAL A 105 14.73 -14.55 7.75
CA VAL A 105 14.54 -15.82 7.03
C VAL A 105 14.91 -17.00 7.92
N THR A 106 13.93 -17.85 8.23
CA THR A 106 14.10 -19.10 8.98
C THR A 106 13.18 -20.19 8.44
N GLN A 107 13.22 -21.40 9.00
CA GLN A 107 12.19 -22.40 8.72
C GLN A 107 10.88 -22.02 9.45
N GLY A 108 9.80 -21.73 8.73
CA GLY A 108 8.48 -21.45 9.30
C GLY A 108 7.93 -20.06 8.96
N GLN A 109 7.24 -19.44 9.92
CA GLN A 109 6.63 -18.11 9.75
C GLN A 109 7.71 -17.03 9.63
N MET A 110 7.57 -16.18 8.61
CA MET A 110 8.48 -15.07 8.34
C MET A 110 7.72 -13.73 8.29
N PRO A 111 8.35 -12.60 8.68
CA PRO A 111 9.72 -12.51 9.20
C PRO A 111 9.84 -13.09 10.62
N ALA A 112 10.97 -13.73 10.93
CA ALA A 112 11.16 -14.46 12.19
C ALA A 112 11.53 -13.56 13.38
N ALA A 113 12.37 -12.54 13.14
CA ALA A 113 12.81 -11.59 14.14
C ALA A 113 12.97 -10.18 13.57
N TRP A 114 13.02 -9.18 14.45
CA TRP A 114 13.03 -7.77 14.10
C TRP A 114 13.63 -6.90 15.21
N TYR A 115 13.93 -5.66 14.85
CA TYR A 115 14.30 -4.58 15.76
C TYR A 115 13.28 -3.43 15.68
N ASP A 116 13.27 -2.57 16.69
CA ASP A 116 12.55 -1.29 16.62
C ASP A 116 13.26 -0.37 15.61
N LEU A 117 12.51 0.27 14.71
CA LEU A 117 13.05 1.18 13.70
C LEU A 117 13.45 2.54 14.31
N GLY A 118 14.53 3.10 13.79
CA GLY A 118 15.11 4.36 14.26
C GLY A 118 16.24 4.13 15.26
N VAL A 119 16.96 5.19 15.57
CA VAL A 119 18.08 5.17 16.51
C VAL A 119 17.77 6.10 17.68
N PRO A 120 17.67 5.59 18.93
CA PRO A 120 17.32 6.41 20.08
C PRO A 120 18.45 7.39 20.42
N ARG A 121 18.07 8.54 20.96
CA ARG A 121 19.02 9.49 21.56
C ARG A 121 19.59 8.90 22.86
N PRO A 122 20.89 9.08 23.16
CA PRO A 122 21.42 8.83 24.50
C PRO A 122 20.66 9.64 25.56
N MET A 123 20.08 8.93 26.54
CA MET A 123 19.31 9.56 27.63
C MET A 123 20.21 10.23 28.67
N GLY A 124 21.42 9.69 28.87
CA GLY A 124 22.47 10.29 29.69
C GLY A 124 23.40 11.17 28.86
N LYS A 125 24.07 12.11 29.53
CA LYS A 125 25.15 12.90 28.94
C LYS A 125 26.52 12.29 29.28
N PRO A 126 27.53 12.42 28.40
CA PRO A 126 28.91 12.14 28.78
C PRO A 126 29.34 12.98 29.99
N VAL A 127 30.24 12.44 30.81
CA VAL A 127 30.77 13.11 32.00
C VAL A 127 32.29 13.14 31.93
N VAL A 128 32.88 14.34 32.01
CA VAL A 128 34.33 14.46 32.17
C VAL A 128 34.68 14.13 33.61
N ILE A 129 35.47 13.07 33.82
CA ILE A 129 35.82 12.57 35.16
C ILE A 129 37.25 12.92 35.57
N LYS A 130 38.13 13.22 34.61
CA LYS A 130 39.51 13.62 34.87
C LYS A 130 40.08 14.46 33.73
N VAL A 131 40.87 15.49 34.05
CA VAL A 131 41.75 16.21 33.11
C VAL A 131 43.19 16.02 33.58
N ASP A 132 44.05 15.51 32.71
CA ASP A 132 45.48 15.35 32.98
C ASP A 132 46.30 16.46 32.32
N ALA A 133 46.46 17.56 33.08
CA ALA A 133 47.21 18.74 32.64
C ALA A 133 48.71 18.48 32.44
N THR A 134 49.25 17.32 32.86
CA THR A 134 50.67 17.00 32.63
C THR A 134 50.97 16.68 31.17
N THR A 135 49.94 16.39 30.38
CA THR A 135 50.03 16.09 28.94
C THR A 135 49.79 17.32 28.05
N GLY A 136 49.34 18.44 28.63
CA GLY A 136 49.08 19.67 27.90
C GLY A 136 50.32 20.53 27.71
N ASP A 137 50.29 21.36 26.67
CA ASP A 137 51.36 22.30 26.37
C ASP A 137 51.28 23.51 27.31
N ASN A 138 52.44 24.04 27.72
CA ASN A 138 52.48 25.29 28.45
C ASN A 138 52.27 26.47 27.49
N PRO A 139 51.73 27.60 27.96
CA PRO A 139 51.62 28.80 27.14
C PRO A 139 52.99 29.25 26.63
N PRO A 140 53.06 29.95 25.48
CA PRO A 140 54.30 30.49 24.95
C PRO A 140 55.03 31.36 25.99
N GLU A 141 56.36 31.40 25.93
CA GLU A 141 57.16 32.17 26.88
C GLU A 141 56.76 33.66 26.84
N GLY A 142 56.41 34.21 28.02
CA GLY A 142 55.99 35.60 28.17
C GLY A 142 54.48 35.83 28.11
N GLU A 143 53.69 34.81 27.75
CA GLU A 143 52.23 34.90 27.75
C GLU A 143 51.63 34.57 29.13
N LEU A 144 50.37 35.02 29.34
CA LEU A 144 49.64 34.73 30.57
C LEU A 144 49.25 33.24 30.65
N PRO A 145 49.07 32.68 31.87
CA PRO A 145 48.63 31.29 32.04
C PRO A 145 47.34 30.93 31.30
N ALA A 146 46.43 31.89 31.12
CA ALA A 146 45.14 31.70 30.46
C ALA A 146 45.13 32.10 28.97
N TYR A 147 46.31 32.19 28.34
CA TYR A 147 46.46 32.70 26.98
C TYR A 147 45.72 31.84 25.93
N ASP A 148 45.79 30.51 26.09
CA ASP A 148 45.19 29.55 25.18
C ASP A 148 44.18 28.59 25.85
N ASP A 149 43.62 28.99 26.99
CA ASP A 149 42.55 28.25 27.67
C ASP A 149 41.38 27.96 26.72
N GLU A 150 40.87 26.73 26.75
CA GLU A 150 39.72 26.32 25.95
C GLU A 150 38.66 25.58 26.77
N ASP A 151 37.39 25.79 26.42
CA ASP A 151 36.28 25.01 26.95
C ASP A 151 35.97 23.83 26.03
N ARG A 152 35.97 22.61 26.58
CA ARG A 152 35.54 21.40 25.87
C ARG A 152 34.18 20.93 26.35
N LEU A 153 33.30 20.65 25.41
CA LEU A 153 32.06 19.91 25.62
C LEU A 153 32.11 18.61 24.82
N TYR A 154 31.52 17.55 25.37
CA TYR A 154 31.40 16.26 24.71
C TYR A 154 29.93 15.89 24.53
N ILE A 155 29.59 15.33 23.37
CA ILE A 155 28.24 14.85 23.06
C ILE A 155 28.31 13.47 22.42
N GLN A 156 27.27 12.68 22.64
CA GLN A 156 27.21 11.28 22.19
C GLN A 156 26.02 11.04 21.27
N THR A 157 26.23 10.13 20.32
CA THR A 157 25.18 9.50 19.50
C THR A 157 25.33 7.98 19.58
N TYR A 158 24.29 7.26 19.15
CA TYR A 158 24.32 5.81 19.01
C TYR A 158 24.33 5.41 17.53
N VAL A 159 24.93 4.24 17.27
CA VAL A 159 25.06 3.68 15.92
C VAL A 159 24.59 2.22 15.91
N THR A 160 23.70 1.91 14.96
CA THR A 160 23.17 0.56 14.74
C THR A 160 24.22 -0.37 14.15
N ARG A 161 23.99 -1.69 14.19
CA ARG A 161 24.80 -2.64 13.40
C ARG A 161 24.76 -2.36 11.88
N PHE A 162 23.81 -1.56 11.41
CA PHE A 162 23.70 -1.18 10.00
C PHE A 162 24.51 0.07 9.65
N GLY A 163 25.18 0.70 10.63
CA GLY A 163 25.93 1.95 10.44
C GLY A 163 25.05 3.20 10.44
N GLU A 164 23.80 3.10 10.89
CA GLU A 164 22.88 4.23 11.00
C GLU A 164 23.12 4.97 12.31
N GLU A 165 23.28 6.30 12.24
CA GLU A 165 23.55 7.16 13.38
C GLU A 165 22.32 7.99 13.75
N GLY A 166 21.94 7.98 15.03
CA GLY A 166 20.81 8.75 15.53
C GLY A 166 21.16 10.18 15.93
N ALA A 167 20.13 10.92 16.33
CA ALA A 167 20.31 12.24 16.90
C ALA A 167 21.10 12.21 18.24
N PRO A 168 21.83 13.29 18.53
CA PRO A 168 22.64 13.37 19.74
C PRO A 168 21.81 13.49 21.02
N GLY A 169 22.41 13.02 22.11
CA GLY A 169 21.94 13.24 23.47
C GLY A 169 22.24 14.65 23.97
N LEU A 170 22.17 14.86 25.29
CA LEU A 170 22.59 16.12 25.90
C LEU A 170 24.13 16.22 25.96
N PRO A 171 24.71 17.42 25.76
CA PRO A 171 26.15 17.61 25.92
C PRO A 171 26.57 17.50 27.40
N SER A 172 27.84 17.19 27.61
CA SER A 172 28.49 17.27 28.92
C SER A 172 28.43 18.68 29.49
N VAL A 173 28.77 18.82 30.77
CA VAL A 173 29.11 20.14 31.31
C VAL A 173 30.41 20.61 30.65
N PRO A 174 30.57 21.92 30.32
CA PRO A 174 31.85 22.45 29.85
C PRO A 174 32.96 22.16 30.85
N VAL A 175 34.13 21.74 30.34
CA VAL A 175 35.34 21.62 31.13
C VAL A 175 36.38 22.60 30.60
N LEU A 176 36.94 23.41 31.49
CA LEU A 176 38.04 24.31 31.20
C LEU A 176 39.33 23.49 31.06
N ILE A 177 40.06 23.73 29.98
CA ILE A 177 41.36 23.15 29.68
C ILE A 177 42.40 24.27 29.71
N GLU A 178 43.11 24.38 30.83
CA GLU A 178 44.15 25.41 31.05
C GLU A 178 45.44 25.17 30.25
N LYS A 179 45.60 23.96 29.72
CA LYS A 179 46.76 23.56 28.91
C LYS A 179 46.27 22.77 27.70
N PRO A 180 46.08 23.40 26.53
CA PRO A 180 45.64 22.68 25.35
C PRO A 180 46.57 21.49 25.05
N GLY A 181 45.98 20.39 24.60
CA GLY A 181 46.66 19.09 24.51
C GLY A 181 46.52 18.20 25.75
N SER A 182 45.95 18.72 26.85
CA SER A 182 45.63 17.91 28.02
C SER A 182 44.72 16.73 27.66
N THR A 183 45.01 15.58 28.25
CA THR A 183 44.23 14.35 28.09
C THR A 183 43.00 14.41 28.99
N VAL A 184 41.83 14.26 28.39
CA VAL A 184 40.54 14.30 29.08
C VAL A 184 39.97 12.89 29.15
N THR A 185 39.68 12.40 30.36
CA THR A 185 38.97 11.14 30.54
C THR A 185 37.48 11.41 30.60
N VAL A 186 36.76 10.87 29.63
CA VAL A 186 35.31 11.03 29.46
C VAL A 186 34.63 9.71 29.79
N GLN A 187 33.76 9.72 30.79
CA GLN A 187 32.82 8.64 31.04
C GLN A 187 31.64 8.76 30.05
N LEU A 188 31.38 7.66 29.35
CA LEU A 188 30.34 7.55 28.33
C LEU A 188 28.99 7.25 28.98
N ALA A 189 27.91 7.76 28.38
CA ALA A 189 26.56 7.44 28.83
C ALA A 189 26.23 5.98 28.50
N PRO A 190 25.81 5.15 29.49
CA PRO A 190 25.46 3.77 29.22
C PRO A 190 24.09 3.65 28.55
N MET A 191 23.92 2.59 27.76
CA MET A 191 22.62 2.20 27.21
C MET A 191 21.95 1.16 28.12
N SER A 192 20.72 1.44 28.57
CA SER A 192 19.99 0.54 29.48
C SER A 192 19.26 -0.61 28.76
N VAL A 193 18.66 -0.35 27.59
CA VAL A 193 17.89 -1.33 26.81
C VAL A 193 18.24 -1.19 25.34
N ASN A 194 18.48 -2.31 24.67
CA ASN A 194 18.86 -2.36 23.26
C ASN A 194 17.83 -3.12 22.41
N THR A 195 16.73 -2.45 22.03
CA THR A 195 15.77 -3.01 21.05
C THR A 195 16.06 -2.57 19.62
N HIS A 196 17.00 -1.64 19.44
CA HIS A 196 17.35 -0.98 18.18
C HIS A 196 18.69 -1.44 17.62
N ASN A 197 19.17 -2.63 18.00
CA ASN A 197 20.43 -3.25 17.55
C ASN A 197 21.69 -2.35 17.58
N ILE A 198 21.77 -1.47 18.58
CA ILE A 198 22.90 -0.55 18.78
C ILE A 198 24.16 -1.36 19.08
N THR A 199 25.23 -1.07 18.36
CA THR A 199 26.54 -1.75 18.51
C THR A 199 27.66 -0.79 18.88
N HIS A 200 27.55 0.47 18.49
CA HIS A 200 28.57 1.48 18.72
C HIS A 200 27.96 2.78 19.24
N THR A 201 28.83 3.61 19.79
CA THR A 201 28.55 5.00 20.13
C THR A 201 29.63 5.89 19.54
N ARG A 202 29.23 7.06 19.03
CA ARG A 202 30.17 8.07 18.57
C ARG A 202 30.23 9.21 19.58
N LEU A 203 31.44 9.59 19.94
CA LEU A 203 31.73 10.70 20.84
C LEU A 203 32.26 11.87 20.02
N TYR A 204 31.61 13.03 20.15
CA TYR A 204 32.01 14.27 19.49
C TYR A 204 32.45 15.30 20.53
N ARG A 205 33.29 16.25 20.10
CA ARG A 205 33.84 17.32 20.93
C ARG A 205 33.68 18.68 20.27
N SER A 206 33.36 19.71 21.05
CA SER A 206 33.28 21.09 20.56
C SER A 206 34.65 21.61 20.09
N VAL A 207 34.67 22.39 19.00
CA VAL A 207 35.89 23.07 18.51
C VAL A 207 35.83 24.61 18.53
N SER A 208 34.73 25.22 19.00
CA SER A 208 34.64 26.67 19.21
C SER A 208 33.97 27.02 20.54
N ALA A 209 34.48 28.07 21.20
CA ALA A 209 34.14 28.45 22.57
C ALA A 209 32.87 29.33 22.70
N SER A 210 32.13 29.63 21.62
CA SER A 210 31.11 30.70 21.62
C SER A 210 29.65 30.26 21.35
N GLY A 211 29.31 28.99 21.58
CA GLY A 211 27.92 28.65 21.94
C GLY A 211 26.97 28.12 20.85
N VAL A 212 27.45 27.88 19.62
CA VAL A 212 26.94 26.83 18.72
C VAL A 212 28.17 26.37 17.93
N GLY A 213 29.00 25.55 18.58
CA GLY A 213 30.25 25.08 17.98
C GLY A 213 30.05 23.81 17.18
N ASP A 214 30.70 23.73 16.03
CA ASP A 214 30.85 22.49 15.28
C ASP A 214 31.36 21.40 16.24
N TYR A 215 30.60 20.32 16.39
CA TYR A 215 31.02 19.16 17.15
C TYR A 215 31.70 18.21 16.19
N LEU A 216 33.00 17.93 16.40
CA LEU A 216 33.76 17.04 15.54
C LEU A 216 33.93 15.67 16.20
N LEU A 217 33.84 14.62 15.40
CA LEU A 217 33.98 13.23 15.86
C LEU A 217 35.37 13.00 16.45
N VAL A 218 35.42 12.51 17.68
CA VAL A 218 36.65 12.13 18.38
C VAL A 218 36.89 10.64 18.25
N ALA A 219 35.84 9.84 18.49
CA ALA A 219 35.95 8.39 18.47
C ALA A 219 34.61 7.71 18.18
N GLU A 220 34.67 6.56 17.50
CA GLU A 220 33.62 5.56 17.46
C GLU A 220 34.05 4.37 18.31
N LEU A 221 33.21 3.99 19.26
CA LEU A 221 33.55 3.04 20.33
C LEU A 221 32.47 1.96 20.42
N PRO A 222 32.82 0.70 20.76
CA PRO A 222 31.83 -0.33 21.06
C PRO A 222 30.89 0.14 22.17
N ILE A 223 29.60 -0.20 22.07
CA ILE A 223 28.58 0.25 23.03
C ILE A 223 28.80 -0.27 24.46
N SER A 224 29.65 -1.30 24.62
CA SER A 224 30.07 -1.82 25.93
C SER A 224 31.18 -1.00 26.60
N GLN A 225 31.82 -0.09 25.87
CA GLN A 225 32.87 0.78 26.42
C GLN A 225 32.25 1.85 27.32
N THR A 226 32.82 2.03 28.52
CA THR A 226 32.29 2.95 29.53
C THR A 226 33.07 4.25 29.64
N GLU A 227 34.32 4.27 29.17
CA GLU A 227 35.23 5.42 29.29
C GLU A 227 36.08 5.58 28.03
N TYR A 228 36.46 6.82 27.73
CA TYR A 228 37.36 7.17 26.64
C TYR A 228 38.40 8.19 27.11
N LEU A 229 39.66 8.02 26.69
CA LEU A 229 40.73 8.97 26.93
C LEU A 229 40.96 9.81 25.67
N ASP A 230 40.48 11.05 25.68
CA ASP A 230 40.73 12.02 24.62
C ASP A 230 42.08 12.70 24.85
N SER A 231 43.12 12.20 24.20
CA SER A 231 44.47 12.78 24.21
C SER A 231 44.76 13.68 23.01
N ALA A 232 43.77 13.96 22.16
CA ALA A 232 43.99 14.73 20.94
C ALA A 232 44.02 16.23 21.27
N ARG A 233 45.12 16.92 20.92
CA ARG A 233 45.16 18.40 20.97
C ARG A 233 44.08 18.98 20.06
N ASN A 234 44.16 18.66 18.77
CA ASN A 234 43.18 19.08 17.76
C ASN A 234 42.37 17.87 17.28
N VAL A 235 41.06 18.03 17.11
CA VAL A 235 40.19 17.02 16.52
C VAL A 235 39.91 17.41 15.07
N ASN A 236 40.08 16.45 14.15
CA ASN A 236 39.88 16.65 12.71
C ASN A 236 38.85 15.64 12.13
N GLY A 237 38.01 15.06 12.99
CA GLY A 237 36.96 14.14 12.55
C GLY A 237 35.81 14.88 11.84
N PRO A 238 34.90 14.14 11.20
CA PRO A 238 33.72 14.73 10.56
C PRO A 238 32.83 15.47 11.58
N PRO A 239 32.14 16.54 11.15
CA PRO A 239 31.17 17.23 11.99
C PRO A 239 29.94 16.36 12.26
N LEU A 240 29.25 16.65 13.36
CA LEU A 240 27.97 16.05 13.70
C LEU A 240 26.84 16.63 12.81
N GLU A 241 26.26 15.78 11.97
CA GLU A 241 25.22 16.17 11.02
C GLU A 241 23.81 15.63 11.36
N THR A 242 23.69 14.70 12.31
CA THR A 242 22.45 13.94 12.58
C THR A 242 21.50 14.59 13.60
N TRP A 243 21.59 15.91 13.82
CA TRP A 243 20.86 16.63 14.88
C TRP A 243 19.36 16.35 14.95
N ASP A 244 18.75 16.16 13.79
CA ASP A 244 17.33 15.97 13.57
C ASP A 244 16.97 14.58 13.06
N TYR A 245 17.89 13.61 13.16
CA TYR A 245 17.64 12.20 12.82
C TYR A 245 16.90 11.51 13.98
N ASP A 246 15.70 12.04 14.27
CA ASP A 246 14.79 11.51 15.27
C ASP A 246 14.21 10.16 14.85
N MET A 247 13.85 9.34 15.84
CA MET A 247 13.12 8.10 15.60
C MET A 247 11.72 8.38 15.03
N PRO A 248 11.14 7.43 14.26
CA PRO A 248 9.73 7.50 13.91
C PRO A 248 8.85 7.47 15.17
N ASP A 249 7.65 8.01 15.06
CA ASP A 249 6.65 7.98 16.13
C ASP A 249 6.30 6.52 16.47
N ALA A 250 6.18 6.22 17.75
CA ALA A 250 5.88 4.87 18.23
C ALA A 250 4.51 4.37 17.76
N ASN A 251 3.58 5.26 17.44
CA ASN A 251 2.23 4.96 16.96
C ASN A 251 2.09 5.14 15.43
N MET A 252 3.20 5.36 14.71
CA MET A 252 3.18 5.53 13.25
C MET A 252 2.58 4.31 12.55
N GLN A 253 1.75 4.58 11.55
CA GLN A 253 1.08 3.61 10.70
C GLN A 253 1.23 4.00 9.22
N GLY A 254 0.83 3.11 8.31
CA GLY A 254 0.68 3.42 6.90
C GLY A 254 1.99 3.57 6.12
N LEU A 255 3.09 3.00 6.60
CA LEU A 255 4.43 3.22 6.03
C LEU A 255 4.46 2.93 4.52
N CYS A 256 4.90 3.92 3.73
CA CYS A 256 5.05 3.79 2.29
C CYS A 256 6.27 4.58 1.80
N THR A 257 6.73 4.28 0.58
CA THR A 257 7.90 4.93 -0.04
C THR A 257 7.48 5.71 -1.27
N MET A 258 7.87 6.98 -1.34
CA MET A 258 7.69 7.86 -2.50
C MET A 258 8.84 7.64 -3.49
N ALA A 259 8.64 8.02 -4.76
CA ALA A 259 9.58 7.74 -5.86
C ALA A 259 10.96 8.40 -5.69
N ASN A 260 11.08 9.43 -4.85
CA ASN A 260 12.34 10.10 -4.51
C ASN A 260 13.04 9.50 -3.27
N GLY A 261 12.60 8.33 -2.79
CA GLY A 261 13.19 7.64 -1.65
C GLY A 261 12.77 8.19 -0.28
N ILE A 262 11.90 9.20 -0.24
CA ILE A 262 11.29 9.67 1.00
C ILE A 262 10.27 8.63 1.47
N CYS A 263 10.38 8.18 2.72
CA CYS A 263 9.36 7.37 3.35
C CYS A 263 8.34 8.28 4.03
N ALA A 264 7.07 7.86 4.02
CA ALA A 264 5.98 8.56 4.69
C ALA A 264 5.21 7.61 5.60
N GLY A 265 4.67 8.15 6.68
CA GLY A 265 3.82 7.48 7.64
C GLY A 265 2.89 8.48 8.32
N PHE A 266 1.95 8.02 9.12
CA PHE A 266 1.03 8.90 9.83
C PHE A 266 0.71 8.41 11.25
N ALA A 267 0.33 9.33 12.12
CA ALA A 267 -0.21 9.05 13.44
C ALA A 267 -1.33 10.06 13.76
N GLY A 268 -2.54 9.58 14.01
CA GLY A 268 -3.71 10.45 14.18
C GLY A 268 -3.96 11.28 12.91
N ASN A 269 -3.94 12.60 13.04
CA ASN A 269 -4.12 13.55 11.93
C ASN A 269 -2.79 14.13 11.40
N GLU A 270 -1.64 13.66 11.88
CA GLU A 270 -0.32 14.10 11.46
C GLU A 270 0.30 13.12 10.46
N VAL A 271 0.78 13.65 9.33
CA VAL A 271 1.62 12.96 8.37
C VAL A 271 3.09 13.30 8.61
N MET A 272 3.94 12.31 8.42
CA MET A 272 5.36 12.37 8.76
C MET A 272 6.18 11.92 7.56
N PHE A 273 7.34 12.55 7.35
CA PHE A 273 8.27 12.20 6.27
C PHE A 273 9.66 11.91 6.85
N SER A 274 10.34 10.92 6.28
CA SER A 274 11.73 10.61 6.59
C SER A 274 12.68 11.49 5.78
N GLU A 275 13.95 11.49 6.16
CA GLU A 275 15.02 11.88 5.24
C GLU A 275 15.02 10.95 4.01
N ALA A 276 15.39 11.50 2.85
CA ALA A 276 15.40 10.75 1.60
C ALA A 276 16.40 9.58 1.70
N TYR A 277 15.93 8.37 1.35
CA TYR A 277 16.70 7.12 1.42
C TYR A 277 17.17 6.70 2.82
N LEU A 278 16.71 7.37 3.88
CA LEU A 278 17.06 7.05 5.27
C LEU A 278 15.78 6.78 6.09
N PRO A 279 15.18 5.58 5.97
CA PRO A 279 13.94 5.23 6.67
C PRO A 279 14.01 5.25 8.20
N TYR A 280 15.19 5.48 8.79
CA TYR A 280 15.41 5.56 10.23
C TYR A 280 15.38 6.99 10.79
N ALA A 281 15.44 8.01 9.92
CA ALA A 281 15.58 9.42 10.30
C ALA A 281 14.30 10.21 9.96
N TRP A 282 13.58 10.67 10.99
CA TRP A 282 12.26 11.28 10.87
C TRP A 282 12.21 12.64 11.57
N SER A 283 12.84 13.65 10.98
CA SER A 283 12.90 15.01 11.56
C SER A 283 11.52 15.57 11.90
N LYS A 284 11.39 16.18 13.09
CA LYS A 284 10.13 16.77 13.57
C LYS A 284 9.66 17.98 12.76
N SER A 285 10.55 18.62 12.01
CA SER A 285 10.18 19.69 11.06
C SER A 285 9.49 19.14 9.81
N HIS A 286 9.69 17.86 9.48
CA HIS A 286 9.12 17.18 8.31
C HIS A 286 7.78 16.53 8.66
N ARG A 287 6.84 17.37 9.11
CA ARG A 287 5.49 16.99 9.55
C ARG A 287 4.44 17.88 8.92
N GLY A 288 3.30 17.29 8.59
CA GLY A 288 2.12 17.99 8.09
C GLY A 288 0.88 17.56 8.86
N VAL A 289 -0.11 18.43 8.97
CA VAL A 289 -1.36 18.13 9.68
C VAL A 289 -2.54 18.19 8.74
N THR A 290 -3.55 17.40 9.05
CA THR A 290 -4.85 17.37 8.37
C THR A 290 -5.97 17.75 9.36
N ASP A 291 -7.11 18.19 8.85
CA ASP A 291 -8.24 18.62 9.68
C ASP A 291 -8.86 17.45 10.47
N ASP A 292 -8.83 16.24 9.89
CA ASP A 292 -9.45 15.02 10.41
C ASP A 292 -8.41 13.90 10.53
N ASP A 293 -8.68 12.90 11.38
CA ASP A 293 -7.80 11.73 11.51
C ASP A 293 -7.56 11.05 10.15
N ILE A 294 -6.29 10.70 9.89
CA ILE A 294 -5.87 10.00 8.69
C ILE A 294 -6.31 8.53 8.78
N VAL A 295 -6.85 8.01 7.69
CA VAL A 295 -7.34 6.63 7.57
C VAL A 295 -6.33 5.76 6.80
N ALA A 296 -5.79 6.28 5.72
CA ALA A 296 -4.76 5.61 4.91
C ALA A 296 -3.96 6.63 4.09
N ILE A 297 -2.78 6.21 3.64
CA ILE A 297 -1.93 6.98 2.73
C ILE A 297 -1.45 6.11 1.58
N ALA A 298 -1.22 6.70 0.42
CA ALA A 298 -0.67 6.01 -0.74
C ALA A 298 0.24 6.94 -1.55
N PRO A 299 1.45 6.50 -1.92
CA PRO A 299 2.35 7.30 -2.74
C PRO A 299 1.93 7.23 -4.21
N ILE A 300 1.98 8.37 -4.89
CA ILE A 300 1.88 8.49 -6.35
C ILE A 300 3.07 9.33 -6.80
N GLU A 301 4.08 8.68 -7.37
CA GLU A 301 5.34 9.31 -7.77
C GLU A 301 6.00 10.07 -6.60
N THR A 302 6.18 11.38 -6.73
CA THR A 302 6.74 12.29 -5.71
C THR A 302 5.65 12.97 -4.87
N SER A 303 4.42 12.49 -4.95
CA SER A 303 3.30 12.96 -4.15
C SER A 303 2.76 11.85 -3.24
N LEU A 304 2.14 12.25 -2.16
CA LEU A 304 1.48 11.37 -1.21
C LEU A 304 0.01 11.76 -1.13
N VAL A 305 -0.85 10.82 -1.49
CA VAL A 305 -2.29 10.93 -1.26
C VAL A 305 -2.58 10.52 0.18
N VAL A 306 -3.25 11.40 0.91
CA VAL A 306 -3.64 11.20 2.30
C VAL A 306 -5.16 11.25 2.39
N VAL A 307 -5.79 10.12 2.73
CA VAL A 307 -7.25 10.04 2.87
C VAL A 307 -7.63 9.97 4.34
N THR A 308 -8.65 10.72 4.73
CA THR A 308 -8.99 11.00 6.14
C THR A 308 -10.43 10.61 6.44
N LYS A 309 -10.87 10.80 7.70
CA LYS A 309 -12.28 10.71 8.10
C LYS A 309 -13.14 11.88 7.58
N GLY A 310 -12.54 12.86 6.91
CA GLY A 310 -13.22 14.00 6.28
C GLY A 310 -12.77 14.17 4.83
N LYS A 311 -12.00 15.22 4.51
CA LYS A 311 -11.56 15.46 3.12
C LYS A 311 -10.14 14.91 2.85
N PRO A 312 -9.86 14.41 1.64
CA PRO A 312 -8.52 13.95 1.29
C PRO A 312 -7.58 15.11 0.96
N TYR A 313 -6.28 14.84 1.12
CA TYR A 313 -5.18 15.78 0.89
C TYR A 313 -4.16 15.17 -0.09
N LEU A 314 -3.44 16.05 -0.77
CA LEU A 314 -2.25 15.74 -1.53
C LEU A 314 -1.06 16.45 -0.88
N PHE A 315 -0.02 15.71 -0.54
CA PHE A 315 1.26 16.25 -0.10
C PHE A 315 2.28 16.04 -1.20
N SER A 316 2.97 17.10 -1.64
CA SER A 316 3.90 17.03 -2.75
C SER A 316 5.18 17.81 -2.43
N GLY A 317 6.32 17.21 -2.75
CA GLY A 317 7.63 17.83 -2.53
C GLY A 317 8.76 16.97 -3.07
N VAL A 318 9.85 17.62 -3.48
CA VAL A 318 11.07 16.93 -3.97
C VAL A 318 12.05 16.62 -2.85
N THR A 319 12.06 17.44 -1.79
CA THR A 319 12.84 17.23 -0.56
C THR A 319 11.90 17.20 0.65
N PRO A 320 12.25 16.48 1.75
CA PRO A 320 11.40 16.39 2.94
C PRO A 320 11.03 17.74 3.55
N SER A 321 11.98 18.69 3.53
CA SER A 321 11.80 20.06 4.04
C SER A 321 10.90 20.95 3.18
N MET A 322 10.61 20.55 1.94
CA MET A 322 9.83 21.32 0.97
C MET A 322 8.54 20.61 0.57
N VAL A 323 8.03 19.73 1.43
CA VAL A 323 6.71 19.11 1.23
C VAL A 323 5.63 20.13 1.57
N THR A 324 4.75 20.39 0.60
CA THR A 324 3.58 21.25 0.77
C THR A 324 2.31 20.41 0.73
N SER A 325 1.24 20.91 1.36
CA SER A 325 -0.05 20.22 1.40
C SER A 325 -1.12 21.00 0.64
N MET A 326 -2.05 20.25 0.04
CA MET A 326 -3.23 20.79 -0.62
C MET A 326 -4.44 19.93 -0.28
N ARG A 327 -5.52 20.56 0.18
CA ARG A 327 -6.81 19.87 0.35
C ARG A 327 -7.49 19.70 -1.00
N LEU A 328 -8.01 18.52 -1.27
CA LEU A 328 -8.70 18.22 -2.53
C LEU A 328 -10.17 18.67 -2.47
N ASN A 329 -10.78 18.82 -3.65
CA ASN A 329 -12.10 19.42 -3.86
C ASN A 329 -13.28 18.51 -3.44
N VAL A 330 -13.05 17.23 -3.17
CA VAL A 330 -14.13 16.29 -2.83
C VAL A 330 -14.39 16.27 -1.32
N GLU A 331 -15.66 16.27 -0.93
CA GLU A 331 -16.09 16.20 0.47
C GLU A 331 -16.44 14.76 0.88
N GLN A 332 -15.50 13.84 0.66
CA GLN A 332 -15.71 12.40 0.83
C GLN A 332 -14.69 11.80 1.78
N ALA A 333 -15.17 11.20 2.87
CA ALA A 333 -14.36 10.47 3.83
C ALA A 333 -13.93 9.12 3.28
N CYS A 334 -12.74 8.64 3.68
CA CYS A 334 -12.37 7.25 3.48
C CYS A 334 -13.00 6.38 4.56
N VAL A 335 -13.87 5.46 4.17
CA VAL A 335 -14.59 4.60 5.12
C VAL A 335 -13.90 3.26 5.37
N SER A 336 -12.90 2.91 4.55
CA SER A 336 -12.14 1.68 4.70
C SER A 336 -10.68 1.88 4.28
N ALA A 337 -9.75 1.83 5.24
CA ALA A 337 -8.31 1.94 4.98
C ALA A 337 -7.78 0.93 3.93
N PRO A 338 -8.15 -0.37 3.94
CA PRO A 338 -7.69 -1.32 2.92
C PRO A 338 -8.36 -1.15 1.55
N SER A 339 -9.29 -0.22 1.38
CA SER A 339 -9.87 0.09 0.06
C SER A 339 -8.98 1.02 -0.78
N LEU A 340 -7.99 1.68 -0.17
CA LEU A 340 -7.08 2.61 -0.85
C LEU A 340 -6.03 1.83 -1.65
N VAL A 341 -6.06 1.99 -2.97
CA VAL A 341 -5.08 1.43 -3.91
C VAL A 341 -4.73 2.43 -5.01
N VAL A 342 -3.59 2.22 -5.68
CA VAL A 342 -3.14 3.07 -6.79
C VAL A 342 -3.23 2.29 -8.10
N ILE A 343 -4.01 2.81 -9.05
CA ILE A 343 -4.28 2.21 -10.37
C ILE A 343 -3.91 3.22 -11.43
N ASN A 344 -2.93 2.91 -12.27
CA ASN A 344 -2.50 3.76 -13.39
C ASN A 344 -2.25 5.23 -12.99
N GLY A 345 -1.59 5.45 -11.83
CA GLY A 345 -1.29 6.77 -11.30
C GLY A 345 -2.47 7.48 -10.61
N MET A 346 -3.61 6.80 -10.42
CA MET A 346 -4.76 7.33 -9.69
C MET A 346 -4.94 6.58 -8.37
N ALA A 347 -5.03 7.31 -7.25
CA ALA A 347 -5.42 6.69 -5.99
C ALA A 347 -6.94 6.54 -5.93
N MET A 348 -7.42 5.36 -5.58
CA MET A 348 -8.85 5.04 -5.48
C MET A 348 -9.17 4.49 -4.10
N TYR A 349 -10.25 4.97 -3.47
CA TYR A 349 -10.71 4.50 -2.17
C TYR A 349 -12.24 4.51 -2.05
N ALA A 350 -12.77 3.70 -1.14
CA ALA A 350 -14.19 3.64 -0.83
C ALA A 350 -14.62 4.80 0.07
N SER A 351 -15.65 5.53 -0.35
CA SER A 351 -16.33 6.58 0.41
C SER A 351 -17.79 6.21 0.71
N PRO A 352 -18.55 7.01 1.47
CA PRO A 352 -19.98 6.78 1.68
C PRO A 352 -20.82 6.82 0.40
N ASP A 353 -20.38 7.55 -0.64
CA ASP A 353 -21.16 7.76 -1.87
C ASP A 353 -20.68 6.94 -3.08
N GLY A 354 -19.46 6.42 -3.05
CA GLY A 354 -18.93 5.62 -4.14
C GLY A 354 -17.44 5.34 -4.00
N LEU A 355 -16.80 4.92 -5.08
CA LEU A 355 -15.35 4.98 -5.19
C LEU A 355 -14.94 6.40 -5.55
N VAL A 356 -14.04 6.97 -4.78
CA VAL A 356 -13.37 8.23 -5.12
C VAL A 356 -12.09 7.90 -5.86
N ALA A 357 -11.83 8.58 -6.98
CA ALA A 357 -10.57 8.57 -7.68
C ALA A 357 -9.88 9.93 -7.54
N ILE A 358 -8.58 9.90 -7.20
CA ILE A 358 -7.71 11.07 -7.09
C ILE A 358 -6.67 10.97 -8.21
N SER A 359 -6.64 11.97 -9.07
CA SER A 359 -5.70 12.07 -10.19
C SER A 359 -5.08 13.46 -10.21
N GLY A 360 -3.77 13.53 -9.99
CA GLY A 360 -3.05 14.79 -9.81
C GLY A 360 -3.67 15.62 -8.68
N THR A 361 -4.18 16.80 -9.01
CA THR A 361 -4.76 17.76 -8.05
C THR A 361 -6.29 17.72 -7.95
N SER A 362 -6.94 16.75 -8.61
CA SER A 362 -8.40 16.62 -8.66
C SER A 362 -8.87 15.31 -8.03
N ALA A 363 -10.02 15.35 -7.37
CA ALA A 363 -10.71 14.18 -6.84
C ALA A 363 -12.18 14.17 -7.28
N THR A 364 -12.69 13.00 -7.67
CA THR A 364 -14.09 12.80 -8.09
C THR A 364 -14.62 11.45 -7.62
N VAL A 365 -15.94 11.33 -7.43
CA VAL A 365 -16.59 10.03 -7.20
C VAL A 365 -16.72 9.33 -8.56
N ILE A 366 -15.75 8.49 -8.92
CA ILE A 366 -15.66 7.90 -10.28
C ILE A 366 -16.82 6.95 -10.59
N THR A 367 -17.42 6.34 -9.58
CA THR A 367 -18.57 5.43 -9.75
C THR A 367 -19.89 6.16 -9.88
N GLU A 368 -19.96 7.48 -9.67
CA GLU A 368 -21.22 8.23 -9.68
C GLU A 368 -21.98 8.05 -11.00
N SER A 369 -21.28 7.92 -12.13
CA SER A 369 -21.89 7.67 -13.46
C SER A 369 -22.59 6.32 -13.59
N ILE A 370 -22.18 5.32 -12.81
CA ILE A 370 -22.64 3.93 -12.97
C ILE A 370 -23.31 3.34 -11.75
N MET A 371 -23.19 3.97 -10.58
CA MET A 371 -23.77 3.52 -9.34
C MET A 371 -24.26 4.71 -8.51
N ASP A 372 -25.49 4.61 -7.99
CA ASP A 372 -25.99 5.57 -7.00
C ASP A 372 -25.60 5.16 -5.58
N ARG A 373 -25.79 6.08 -4.62
CA ARG A 373 -25.44 5.84 -3.22
C ARG A 373 -26.16 4.63 -2.65
N GLU A 374 -27.46 4.47 -2.94
CA GLU A 374 -28.26 3.37 -2.38
C GLU A 374 -27.72 2.01 -2.85
N SER A 375 -27.44 1.86 -4.15
CA SER A 375 -26.83 0.66 -4.71
C SER A 375 -25.42 0.43 -4.15
N TRP A 376 -24.63 1.49 -3.98
CA TRP A 376 -23.28 1.40 -3.41
C TRP A 376 -23.28 0.89 -1.97
N GLN A 377 -24.27 1.29 -1.15
CA GLN A 377 -24.38 0.81 0.22
C GLN A 377 -24.61 -0.70 0.32
N ASN A 378 -25.15 -1.35 -0.72
CA ASN A 378 -25.26 -2.81 -0.77
C ASN A 378 -23.90 -3.53 -0.83
N PHE A 379 -22.82 -2.83 -1.22
CA PHE A 379 -21.44 -3.33 -1.19
C PHE A 379 -20.75 -3.13 0.16
N MET A 380 -21.48 -2.70 1.20
CA MET A 380 -20.98 -2.45 2.56
C MET A 380 -19.61 -1.73 2.57
N PRO A 381 -19.53 -0.47 2.11
CA PRO A 381 -18.27 0.20 1.76
C PRO A 381 -17.21 0.22 2.88
N THR A 382 -17.64 0.23 4.14
CA THR A 382 -16.78 0.17 5.34
C THR A 382 -15.99 -1.15 5.48
N THR A 383 -16.41 -2.20 4.77
CA THR A 383 -15.80 -3.54 4.81
C THR A 383 -14.90 -3.83 3.60
N ILE A 384 -14.84 -2.91 2.63
CA ILE A 384 -14.12 -3.10 1.37
C ILE A 384 -12.61 -3.23 1.62
N LYS A 385 -12.02 -4.31 1.10
CA LYS A 385 -10.57 -4.49 0.91
C LYS A 385 -10.29 -4.55 -0.58
N ALA A 386 -9.28 -3.83 -1.06
CA ALA A 386 -8.99 -3.72 -2.47
C ALA A 386 -7.54 -4.06 -2.83
N TRP A 387 -7.38 -4.53 -4.06
CA TRP A 387 -6.11 -4.83 -4.71
C TRP A 387 -6.18 -4.37 -6.17
N VAL A 388 -5.03 -4.41 -6.83
CA VAL A 388 -4.88 -4.01 -8.23
C VAL A 388 -4.26 -5.16 -8.98
N ALA A 389 -4.83 -5.48 -10.14
CA ALA A 389 -4.21 -6.31 -11.16
C ALA A 389 -4.75 -5.87 -12.52
N GLU A 390 -3.90 -5.92 -13.56
CA GLU A 390 -4.30 -5.64 -14.95
C GLU A 390 -5.05 -4.29 -15.13
N GLY A 391 -4.72 -3.28 -14.33
CA GLY A 391 -5.35 -1.95 -14.38
C GLY A 391 -6.77 -1.86 -13.80
N GLN A 392 -7.23 -2.89 -13.08
CA GLN A 392 -8.57 -2.98 -12.51
C GLN A 392 -8.57 -2.84 -10.98
N TYR A 393 -9.67 -2.32 -10.44
CA TYR A 393 -9.94 -2.26 -9.01
C TYR A 393 -10.63 -3.55 -8.57
N ILE A 394 -9.90 -4.44 -7.90
CA ILE A 394 -10.41 -5.74 -7.45
C ILE A 394 -10.71 -5.65 -5.97
N ALA A 395 -11.96 -5.83 -5.58
CA ALA A 395 -12.41 -5.62 -4.22
C ALA A 395 -13.19 -6.80 -3.65
N GLN A 396 -13.00 -7.02 -2.35
CA GLN A 396 -13.83 -7.88 -1.51
C GLN A 396 -14.50 -7.04 -0.44
N TYR A 397 -15.75 -7.38 -0.11
CA TYR A 397 -16.52 -6.78 0.96
C TYR A 397 -17.27 -7.88 1.72
N GLN A 398 -17.89 -7.52 2.84
CA GLN A 398 -18.75 -8.45 3.56
C GLN A 398 -19.98 -8.77 2.71
N GLY A 399 -19.98 -9.94 2.07
CA GLY A 399 -21.09 -10.42 1.23
C GLY A 399 -20.70 -10.75 -0.21
N GLY A 400 -19.50 -10.38 -0.66
CA GLY A 400 -19.04 -10.76 -1.99
C GLY A 400 -17.78 -10.03 -2.44
N ALA A 401 -17.55 -10.09 -3.75
CA ALA A 401 -16.40 -9.49 -4.39
C ALA A 401 -16.81 -8.88 -5.73
N PHE A 402 -16.05 -7.91 -6.22
CA PHE A 402 -16.27 -7.28 -7.51
C PHE A 402 -14.97 -6.76 -8.14
N ILE A 403 -15.03 -6.59 -9.46
CA ILE A 403 -14.04 -5.87 -10.26
C ILE A 403 -14.72 -4.61 -10.76
N PHE A 404 -14.06 -3.47 -10.58
CA PHE A 404 -14.40 -2.22 -11.24
C PHE A 404 -13.27 -1.82 -12.18
N ASP A 405 -13.59 -1.62 -13.45
CA ASP A 405 -12.66 -1.09 -14.43
C ASP A 405 -12.89 0.42 -14.60
N PRO A 406 -11.94 1.28 -14.17
CA PRO A 406 -12.09 2.73 -14.26
C PRO A 406 -12.10 3.26 -15.70
N SER A 407 -11.56 2.51 -16.67
CA SER A 407 -11.49 2.93 -18.07
C SER A 407 -12.82 2.73 -18.80
N THR A 408 -13.46 1.58 -18.58
CA THR A 408 -14.74 1.24 -19.21
C THR A 408 -15.95 1.61 -18.34
N GLN A 409 -15.72 1.97 -17.07
CA GLN A 409 -16.75 2.16 -16.05
C GLN A 409 -17.70 0.98 -16.00
N SER A 410 -17.15 -0.23 -15.94
CA SER A 410 -17.94 -1.45 -15.86
C SER A 410 -17.67 -2.17 -14.54
N LEU A 411 -18.71 -2.81 -14.02
CA LEU A 411 -18.63 -3.62 -12.80
C LEU A 411 -18.95 -5.09 -13.11
N THR A 412 -18.14 -5.99 -12.57
CA THR A 412 -18.38 -7.44 -12.60
C THR A 412 -18.32 -7.98 -11.18
N ARG A 413 -19.25 -8.83 -10.79
CA ARG A 413 -19.23 -9.51 -9.49
C ARG A 413 -18.39 -10.78 -9.56
N LEU A 414 -17.80 -11.16 -8.43
CA LEU A 414 -16.97 -12.34 -8.29
C LEU A 414 -17.56 -13.27 -7.25
N SER A 415 -17.55 -14.58 -7.54
CA SER A 415 -17.88 -15.61 -6.55
C SER A 415 -16.67 -16.00 -5.69
N ASN A 416 -15.46 -15.76 -6.20
CA ASN A 416 -14.21 -16.10 -5.52
C ASN A 416 -13.93 -15.17 -4.33
N THR A 417 -13.43 -15.73 -3.23
CA THR A 417 -13.05 -15.00 -2.01
C THR A 417 -11.69 -15.47 -1.50
N TRP A 418 -10.99 -14.60 -0.78
CA TRP A 418 -9.64 -14.84 -0.26
C TRP A 418 -9.32 -13.98 0.97
N ASP A 419 -8.38 -14.42 1.81
CA ASP A 419 -8.03 -13.77 3.08
C ASP A 419 -7.21 -12.48 2.85
N SER A 420 -6.23 -12.57 1.96
CA SER A 420 -5.36 -11.46 1.55
C SER A 420 -4.75 -11.72 0.18
N ALA A 421 -4.19 -10.67 -0.43
CA ALA A 421 -3.54 -10.78 -1.73
C ALA A 421 -2.32 -9.84 -1.82
N PHE A 422 -1.44 -10.15 -2.76
CA PHE A 422 -0.25 -9.37 -3.09
C PHE A 422 -0.04 -9.36 -4.61
N HIS A 423 0.05 -8.17 -5.19
CA HIS A 423 0.33 -8.02 -6.60
C HIS A 423 1.84 -8.00 -6.84
N TYR A 424 2.34 -8.99 -7.58
CA TYR A 424 3.75 -9.11 -7.91
C TYR A 424 4.00 -8.64 -9.34
N LEU A 425 4.59 -7.45 -9.47
CA LEU A 425 4.78 -6.76 -10.75
C LEU A 425 5.74 -7.48 -11.71
N HIS A 426 6.73 -8.23 -11.21
CA HIS A 426 7.70 -8.89 -12.07
C HIS A 426 7.08 -10.02 -12.91
N ASP A 427 6.13 -10.78 -12.34
CA ASP A 427 5.43 -11.86 -13.05
C ASP A 427 4.01 -11.45 -13.48
N ASP A 428 3.65 -10.18 -13.30
CA ASP A 428 2.31 -9.63 -13.55
C ASP A 428 1.20 -10.55 -12.98
N THR A 429 1.34 -10.92 -11.71
CA THR A 429 0.50 -11.92 -11.08
C THR A 429 -0.01 -11.43 -9.73
N LEU A 430 -1.33 -11.51 -9.53
CA LEU A 430 -1.96 -11.33 -8.24
C LEU A 430 -1.95 -12.67 -7.48
N PHE A 431 -1.15 -12.75 -6.42
CA PHE A 431 -1.16 -13.88 -5.51
C PHE A 431 -2.24 -13.69 -4.46
N ILE A 432 -3.06 -14.70 -4.22
CA ILE A 432 -4.13 -14.71 -3.23
C ILE A 432 -3.92 -15.83 -2.21
N ALA A 433 -4.13 -15.53 -0.93
CA ALA A 433 -4.11 -16.52 0.14
C ALA A 433 -5.53 -16.98 0.47
N LYS A 434 -5.75 -18.30 0.49
CA LYS A 434 -6.99 -18.94 0.94
C LYS A 434 -6.66 -19.93 2.05
N GLY A 435 -6.92 -19.55 3.29
CA GLY A 435 -6.40 -20.28 4.44
C GLY A 435 -4.87 -20.23 4.44
N ASN A 436 -4.23 -21.39 4.36
CA ASN A 436 -2.78 -21.52 4.24
C ASN A 436 -2.31 -21.81 2.80
N THR A 437 -3.22 -21.84 1.82
CA THR A 437 -2.85 -22.08 0.41
C THR A 437 -2.61 -20.75 -0.30
N LEU A 438 -1.49 -20.66 -1.02
CA LEU A 438 -1.17 -19.54 -1.89
C LEU A 438 -1.50 -19.92 -3.33
N ASN A 439 -2.27 -19.08 -4.00
CA ASN A 439 -2.70 -19.30 -5.37
C ASN A 439 -2.37 -18.09 -6.25
N ALA A 440 -2.04 -18.32 -7.51
CA ALA A 440 -1.99 -17.29 -8.54
C ALA A 440 -3.41 -17.10 -9.11
N TRP A 441 -3.97 -15.91 -8.93
CA TRP A 441 -5.34 -15.58 -9.32
C TRP A 441 -5.52 -15.66 -10.83
N GLN A 442 -6.56 -16.35 -11.28
CA GLN A 442 -6.89 -16.54 -12.70
C GLN A 442 -5.77 -17.14 -13.59
N ARG A 443 -4.75 -17.79 -13.01
CA ARG A 443 -3.68 -18.46 -13.79
C ARG A 443 -3.94 -19.97 -14.02
N GLY A 444 -5.03 -20.50 -13.48
CA GLY A 444 -5.47 -21.89 -13.68
C GLY A 444 -5.94 -22.19 -15.11
N HIS A 445 -6.15 -23.47 -15.42
CA HIS A 445 -6.55 -23.93 -16.76
C HIS A 445 -8.06 -24.09 -16.94
N GLN A 446 -8.80 -24.24 -15.84
CA GLN A 446 -10.24 -24.47 -15.89
C GLN A 446 -11.01 -23.14 -15.91
N PRO A 447 -12.05 -22.98 -16.73
CA PRO A 447 -12.95 -21.83 -16.66
C PRO A 447 -13.83 -21.91 -15.40
N VAL A 448 -14.08 -20.77 -14.77
CA VAL A 448 -15.11 -20.59 -13.73
C VAL A 448 -16.45 -20.37 -14.42
N ALA A 449 -17.53 -20.98 -13.90
CA ALA A 449 -18.85 -20.80 -14.50
C ALA A 449 -19.31 -19.35 -14.35
N MET A 450 -19.50 -18.67 -15.48
CA MET A 450 -19.98 -17.29 -15.51
C MET A 450 -21.50 -17.23 -15.49
N THR A 451 -22.02 -16.08 -15.09
CA THR A 451 -23.42 -15.69 -15.31
C THR A 451 -23.48 -14.32 -15.95
N TRP A 452 -24.19 -14.19 -17.05
CA TRP A 452 -24.40 -12.90 -17.72
C TRP A 452 -25.86 -12.74 -18.13
N GLN A 453 -26.50 -11.64 -17.73
CA GLN A 453 -27.90 -11.36 -18.03
C GLN A 453 -28.05 -10.01 -18.73
N THR A 454 -28.80 -10.00 -19.83
CA THR A 454 -29.06 -8.76 -20.58
C THR A 454 -29.88 -7.75 -19.78
N LYS A 455 -29.89 -6.52 -20.26
CA LYS A 455 -30.95 -5.55 -19.95
C LYS A 455 -32.36 -6.12 -20.24
N ALA A 456 -33.38 -5.50 -19.66
CA ALA A 456 -34.78 -5.75 -20.01
C ALA A 456 -35.15 -5.00 -21.31
N PHE A 457 -35.24 -5.73 -22.42
CA PHE A 457 -35.68 -5.15 -23.68
C PHE A 457 -37.19 -4.93 -23.67
N LEU A 458 -37.59 -3.68 -23.85
CA LEU A 458 -39.00 -3.33 -24.00
C LEU A 458 -39.45 -3.63 -25.41
N ILE A 459 -40.43 -4.53 -25.55
CA ILE A 459 -41.07 -4.81 -26.83
C ILE A 459 -42.55 -4.40 -26.80
N PRO A 460 -43.14 -3.97 -27.92
CA PRO A 460 -44.57 -3.69 -27.99
C PRO A 460 -45.39 -4.93 -27.59
N GLN A 461 -46.51 -4.75 -26.88
CA GLN A 461 -47.35 -5.86 -26.40
C GLN A 461 -47.91 -6.78 -27.52
N HIS A 462 -47.90 -6.31 -28.76
CA HIS A 462 -48.33 -7.06 -29.94
C HIS A 462 -47.18 -7.76 -30.67
N ALA A 463 -45.93 -7.53 -30.27
CA ALA A 463 -44.76 -8.19 -30.82
C ALA A 463 -44.49 -9.52 -30.09
N PHE A 464 -43.94 -10.49 -30.82
CA PHE A 464 -43.58 -11.80 -30.30
C PHE A 464 -42.15 -12.12 -30.70
N LEU A 465 -41.37 -12.68 -29.78
CA LEU A 465 -40.09 -13.30 -30.12
C LEU A 465 -40.32 -14.81 -30.08
N THR A 466 -40.22 -15.48 -31.22
CA THR A 466 -40.56 -16.91 -31.37
C THR A 466 -39.33 -17.77 -31.61
N CYS A 467 -38.17 -17.16 -31.77
CA CYS A 467 -36.92 -17.86 -31.99
C CYS A 467 -35.73 -17.04 -31.52
N ALA A 468 -34.67 -17.76 -31.15
CA ALA A 468 -33.41 -17.16 -30.73
C ALA A 468 -32.23 -17.98 -31.26
N ARG A 469 -31.07 -17.33 -31.31
CA ARG A 469 -29.80 -17.93 -31.66
C ARG A 469 -28.72 -17.36 -30.76
N LEU A 470 -27.89 -18.25 -30.23
CA LEU A 470 -26.72 -17.89 -29.43
C LEU A 470 -25.49 -18.44 -30.14
N GLU A 471 -24.57 -17.57 -30.51
CA GLU A 471 -23.27 -17.93 -31.06
C GLU A 471 -22.25 -17.90 -29.93
N ALA A 472 -21.61 -19.05 -29.70
CA ALA A 472 -20.63 -19.26 -28.66
C ALA A 472 -19.57 -20.23 -29.17
N LYS A 473 -18.38 -20.21 -28.56
CA LYS A 473 -17.27 -21.09 -28.97
C LYS A 473 -17.56 -22.58 -28.74
N ALA A 474 -18.30 -22.88 -27.68
CA ALA A 474 -18.74 -24.23 -27.29
C ALA A 474 -20.13 -24.11 -26.64
N PRO A 475 -21.21 -24.04 -27.43
CA PRO A 475 -22.57 -23.76 -26.93
C PRO A 475 -23.07 -24.82 -25.96
N GLU A 476 -22.65 -26.08 -26.11
CA GLU A 476 -23.04 -27.20 -25.25
C GLU A 476 -22.58 -27.04 -23.78
N ARG A 477 -21.65 -26.11 -23.51
CA ARG A 477 -21.18 -25.77 -22.16
C ARG A 477 -21.95 -24.62 -21.51
N LEU A 478 -23.04 -24.17 -22.13
CA LEU A 478 -23.87 -23.08 -21.67
C LEU A 478 -25.30 -23.57 -21.41
N SER A 479 -25.95 -22.95 -20.43
CA SER A 479 -27.39 -22.95 -20.25
C SER A 479 -27.94 -21.56 -20.56
N VAL A 480 -29.15 -21.52 -21.10
CA VAL A 480 -29.82 -20.27 -21.49
C VAL A 480 -31.19 -20.24 -20.84
N THR A 481 -31.52 -19.15 -20.16
CA THR A 481 -32.86 -18.89 -19.64
C THR A 481 -33.43 -17.63 -20.29
N VAL A 482 -34.62 -17.74 -20.88
CA VAL A 482 -35.37 -16.58 -21.39
C VAL A 482 -36.39 -16.18 -20.36
N ILE A 483 -36.32 -14.92 -19.95
CA ILE A 483 -37.13 -14.33 -18.90
C ILE A 483 -38.03 -13.28 -19.55
N VAL A 484 -39.34 -13.36 -19.28
CA VAL A 484 -40.35 -12.44 -19.79
C VAL A 484 -41.17 -11.92 -18.63
N ASP A 485 -41.27 -10.59 -18.50
CA ASP A 485 -41.99 -9.91 -17.41
C ASP A 485 -41.64 -10.49 -16.01
N SER A 486 -40.35 -10.74 -15.79
CA SER A 486 -39.76 -11.31 -14.56
C SER A 486 -40.04 -12.80 -14.29
N GLU A 487 -40.66 -13.52 -15.23
CA GLU A 487 -40.84 -14.97 -15.15
C GLU A 487 -39.96 -15.71 -16.17
N ALA A 488 -39.32 -16.81 -15.76
CA ALA A 488 -38.58 -17.67 -16.67
C ALA A 488 -39.56 -18.52 -17.50
N ILE A 489 -39.71 -18.21 -18.79
CA ILE A 489 -40.68 -18.88 -19.67
C ILE A 489 -40.07 -20.02 -20.49
N PHE A 490 -38.74 -20.05 -20.60
CA PHE A 490 -38.02 -21.04 -21.39
C PHE A 490 -36.60 -21.19 -20.84
N ARG A 491 -36.11 -22.44 -20.84
CA ARG A 491 -34.77 -22.78 -20.38
C ARG A 491 -34.21 -23.91 -21.22
N LEU A 492 -32.96 -23.76 -21.62
CA LEU A 492 -32.11 -24.83 -22.15
C LEU A 492 -31.05 -25.14 -21.11
N GLU A 493 -30.95 -26.40 -20.71
CA GLU A 493 -29.92 -26.87 -19.81
C GLU A 493 -28.58 -27.06 -20.53
N GLN A 494 -27.51 -27.16 -19.75
CA GLN A 494 -26.19 -27.45 -20.27
C GLN A 494 -26.21 -28.76 -21.07
N GLY A 495 -25.65 -28.74 -22.29
CA GLY A 495 -25.66 -29.85 -23.24
C GLY A 495 -26.78 -29.80 -24.28
N GLU A 496 -27.82 -29.00 -24.08
CA GLU A 496 -28.95 -28.89 -25.02
C GLU A 496 -28.74 -27.81 -26.09
N LEU A 497 -27.95 -26.78 -25.77
CA LEU A 497 -27.68 -25.66 -26.67
C LEU A 497 -26.71 -26.07 -27.79
N THR A 498 -27.04 -25.70 -29.03
CA THR A 498 -26.21 -25.90 -30.21
C THR A 498 -26.01 -24.58 -30.95
N HIS A 499 -25.22 -24.57 -32.03
CA HIS A 499 -25.09 -23.40 -32.90
C HIS A 499 -26.35 -23.11 -33.75
N ALA A 500 -27.29 -24.06 -33.80
CA ALA A 500 -28.54 -23.89 -34.54
C ALA A 500 -29.50 -22.98 -33.75
N PRO A 501 -30.35 -22.21 -34.45
CA PRO A 501 -31.40 -21.45 -33.79
C PRO A 501 -32.41 -22.38 -33.11
N PHE A 502 -32.98 -21.92 -32.00
CA PHE A 502 -34.00 -22.64 -31.24
C PHE A 502 -35.31 -21.85 -31.17
N ARG A 503 -36.41 -22.55 -30.94
CA ARG A 503 -37.76 -21.96 -30.85
C ARG A 503 -38.06 -21.55 -29.42
N LEU A 504 -38.69 -20.39 -29.27
CA LEU A 504 -39.20 -19.88 -28.01
C LEU A 504 -40.72 -20.10 -27.94
N PRO A 505 -41.28 -20.33 -26.75
CA PRO A 505 -42.73 -20.31 -26.55
C PRO A 505 -43.33 -18.97 -27.00
N ALA A 506 -44.47 -19.02 -27.68
CA ALA A 506 -45.17 -17.83 -28.14
C ALA A 506 -45.91 -17.16 -26.97
N VAL A 507 -45.20 -16.38 -26.18
CA VAL A 507 -45.72 -15.66 -25.00
C VAL A 507 -45.84 -14.17 -25.32
N ARG A 508 -46.88 -13.52 -24.81
CA ARG A 508 -46.98 -12.06 -24.81
C ARG A 508 -46.28 -11.53 -23.58
N GLY A 509 -45.39 -10.58 -23.76
CA GLY A 509 -44.80 -9.87 -22.63
C GLY A 509 -44.06 -8.63 -23.07
N SER A 510 -43.89 -7.71 -22.12
CA SER A 510 -43.36 -6.38 -22.39
C SER A 510 -41.86 -6.28 -22.19
N ARG A 511 -41.30 -7.05 -21.25
CA ARG A 511 -39.89 -7.01 -20.84
C ARG A 511 -39.24 -8.35 -21.12
N TRP A 512 -38.30 -8.39 -22.06
CA TRP A 512 -37.59 -9.60 -22.43
C TRP A 512 -36.13 -9.55 -22.01
N GLN A 513 -35.65 -10.63 -21.41
CA GLN A 513 -34.26 -10.79 -20.99
C GLN A 513 -33.75 -12.18 -21.36
N ILE A 514 -32.44 -12.26 -21.57
CA ILE A 514 -31.73 -13.52 -21.68
C ILE A 514 -30.69 -13.57 -20.58
N LYS A 515 -30.68 -14.69 -19.85
CA LYS A 515 -29.62 -15.07 -18.92
C LYS A 515 -28.83 -16.22 -19.53
N VAL A 516 -27.52 -16.10 -19.55
CA VAL A 516 -26.58 -17.13 -20.00
C VAL A 516 -25.69 -17.52 -18.84
N GLU A 517 -25.54 -18.82 -18.60
CA GLU A 517 -24.69 -19.38 -17.55
C GLU A 517 -23.82 -20.49 -18.12
N GLY A 518 -22.57 -20.61 -17.66
CA GLY A 518 -21.70 -21.73 -18.04
C GLY A 518 -20.24 -21.37 -18.26
N THR A 519 -19.51 -22.21 -18.98
CA THR A 519 -18.03 -22.17 -19.06
C THR A 519 -17.49 -21.96 -20.47
N SER A 520 -18.22 -21.21 -21.29
CA SER A 520 -17.88 -20.95 -22.68
C SER A 520 -18.08 -19.49 -23.06
N GLN A 521 -17.29 -19.02 -24.01
CA GLN A 521 -17.36 -17.67 -24.53
C GLN A 521 -18.61 -17.50 -25.40
N VAL A 522 -19.35 -16.40 -25.19
CA VAL A 522 -20.54 -16.02 -25.96
C VAL A 522 -20.17 -14.83 -26.84
N GLU A 523 -20.36 -14.99 -28.14
CA GLU A 523 -19.97 -14.01 -29.17
C GLU A 523 -21.15 -13.16 -29.62
N ARG A 524 -22.35 -13.74 -29.72
CA ARG A 524 -23.55 -13.04 -30.19
C ARG A 524 -24.82 -13.67 -29.68
N ILE A 525 -25.81 -12.83 -29.37
CA ILE A 525 -27.16 -13.25 -28.99
C ILE A 525 -28.17 -12.53 -29.89
N VAL A 526 -29.04 -13.30 -30.55
CA VAL A 526 -30.10 -12.76 -31.42
C VAL A 526 -31.45 -13.36 -31.03
N MET A 527 -32.48 -12.54 -30.87
CA MET A 527 -33.88 -12.96 -30.75
C MET A 527 -34.70 -12.30 -31.85
N ALA A 528 -35.61 -13.06 -32.46
CA ALA A 528 -36.49 -12.53 -33.49
C ALA A 528 -37.87 -13.20 -33.53
N ASP A 529 -38.78 -12.63 -34.31
CA ASP A 529 -40.11 -13.18 -34.59
C ASP A 529 -40.10 -14.27 -35.67
N SER A 530 -39.04 -14.36 -36.48
CA SER A 530 -38.89 -15.32 -37.57
C SER A 530 -37.46 -15.85 -37.71
N LEU A 531 -37.30 -17.11 -38.14
CA LEU A 531 -35.98 -17.74 -38.29
C LEU A 531 -35.10 -17.04 -39.33
N SER A 532 -35.69 -16.44 -40.35
CA SER A 532 -34.97 -15.68 -41.39
C SER A 532 -34.24 -14.47 -40.81
N GLU A 533 -34.74 -13.89 -39.72
CA GLU A 533 -34.12 -12.73 -39.07
C GLU A 533 -32.93 -13.09 -38.17
N LEU A 534 -32.66 -14.39 -37.94
CA LEU A 534 -31.56 -14.88 -37.08
C LEU A 534 -30.23 -15.11 -37.81
N TYR A 535 -30.22 -14.96 -39.14
CA TYR A 535 -29.04 -15.19 -39.97
C TYR A 535 -28.32 -13.88 -40.29
#